data_AF-C0HM36-F1
#
_entry.id   AF-C0HM36-F1
#
_cell.length_a   1.000
_cell.length_b   1.000
_cell.length_c   1.000
_cell.angle_alpha   90.00
_cell.angle_beta   90.00
_cell.angle_gamma   90.00
#
_symmetry.space_group_name_H-M   'P 1'
#
loop_
_entity.id
_entity.type
_entity.pdbx_description
1 polymer ?
#
loop_
_entity_poly.entity_id
_entity_poly.type
_entity_poly.pdbx_seq_one_letter_code
_entity_poly.pdbx_strand_id
1 'polypeptide(L)'
;QLHPLYLSGCPTTANCGSLGTPTNPALSCEHLKSVCADTASDFYYIESAGLYHKVFCEMDIEGGGWARYGRSNQGTTWNYVDEDAAEITLDIINASEVKEMTDLKYNRFLVQTDVVFKMKADDSVNPSRLTTRSLPWLEESPLFIPDYGNDHTRIEFPSGSVDRVTCIPGSSSKCGQGGGLPTANGLSKPFFFQSLFFSPRGTGASAHNDQWNRNKYTWDGSYYFVYAK
;
A
#
# COMPACT_ATOMS: atom_id res chain seq x y z
N GLN A 1 -5.06 49.67 17.60
CA GLN A 1 -3.97 48.87 17.00
C GLN A 1 -4.46 47.42 16.88
N LEU A 2 -4.91 47.04 15.69
CA LEU A 2 -5.26 45.66 15.33
C LEU A 2 -4.71 45.46 13.91
N HIS A 3 -3.72 44.60 13.79
CA HIS A 3 -3.10 44.22 12.51
C HIS A 3 -3.99 43.21 11.77
N PRO A 4 -4.33 43.42 10.49
CA PRO A 4 -4.93 42.37 9.67
C PRO A 4 -3.80 41.55 9.04
N LEU A 5 -3.65 40.30 9.50
CA LEU A 5 -2.80 39.30 8.85
C LEU A 5 -3.54 38.70 7.65
N TYR A 6 -2.99 38.93 6.46
CA TYR A 6 -2.92 38.03 5.32
C TYR A 6 -4.15 37.13 5.04
N LEU A 7 -5.12 37.68 4.32
CA LEU A 7 -5.87 36.92 3.32
C LEU A 7 -5.15 37.09 1.99
N SER A 8 -4.16 36.24 1.73
CA SER A 8 -3.59 36.08 0.38
C SER A 8 -4.72 35.61 -0.54
N GLY A 9 -5.01 36.43 -1.56
CA GLY A 9 -6.17 36.28 -2.42
C GLY A 9 -6.25 34.93 -3.13
N CYS A 10 -7.49 34.49 -3.39
CA CYS A 10 -7.75 33.42 -4.35
C CYS A 10 -6.97 33.70 -5.64
N PRO A 11 -6.13 32.77 -6.12
CA PRO A 11 -5.55 32.91 -7.44
C PRO A 11 -6.69 32.93 -8.45
N THR A 12 -6.79 34.03 -9.19
CA THR A 12 -7.71 34.16 -10.32
C THR A 12 -7.49 32.99 -11.28
N THR A 13 -8.58 32.41 -11.78
CA THR A 13 -8.65 31.30 -12.75
C THR A 13 -7.69 31.40 -13.94
N ALA A 14 -7.16 32.59 -14.23
CA ALA A 14 -6.16 32.86 -15.24
C ALA A 14 -4.86 32.02 -15.13
N ASN A 15 -4.51 31.46 -13.97
CA ASN A 15 -3.25 30.72 -13.83
C ASN A 15 -3.35 29.20 -13.99
N CYS A 16 -4.54 28.65 -14.26
CA CYS A 16 -4.72 27.20 -14.33
C CYS A 16 -4.00 26.53 -15.49
N GLY A 17 -3.84 27.22 -16.62
CA GLY A 17 -3.16 26.65 -17.79
C GLY A 17 -1.66 26.39 -17.58
N SER A 18 -1.04 26.98 -16.55
CA SER A 18 0.40 26.82 -16.29
C SER A 18 0.73 26.12 -14.97
N LEU A 19 -0.23 26.00 -14.04
CA LEU A 19 0.02 25.39 -12.74
C LEU A 19 0.27 23.88 -12.88
N GLY A 20 1.28 23.36 -12.17
CA GLY A 20 1.68 21.96 -12.26
C GLY A 20 2.59 21.66 -13.46
N THR A 21 3.15 22.68 -14.11
CA THR A 21 4.15 22.54 -15.19
C THR A 21 5.58 22.63 -14.64
N PRO A 22 6.61 22.23 -15.40
CA PRO A 22 8.00 22.32 -14.92
C PRO A 22 8.44 23.71 -14.47
N THR A 23 7.91 24.77 -15.07
CA THR A 23 8.27 26.16 -14.76
C THR A 23 7.33 26.83 -13.77
N ASN A 24 6.21 26.17 -13.42
CA ASN A 24 5.26 26.65 -12.43
C ASN A 24 4.64 25.45 -11.70
N PRO A 25 5.44 24.73 -10.89
CA PRO A 25 4.98 23.54 -10.17
C PRO A 25 3.91 23.91 -9.14
N ALA A 26 2.99 22.99 -8.88
CA ALA A 26 2.01 23.14 -7.81
C ALA A 26 2.63 22.76 -6.45
N LEU A 27 2.07 23.22 -5.32
CA LEU A 27 2.54 22.77 -4.00
C LEU A 27 2.22 21.28 -3.73
N SER A 28 1.13 20.78 -4.28
CA SER A 28 0.68 19.39 -4.19
C SER A 28 -0.40 19.13 -5.25
N CYS A 29 -0.79 17.87 -5.43
CA CYS A 29 -1.98 17.55 -6.22
C CYS A 29 -3.25 18.19 -5.62
N GLU A 30 -3.35 18.28 -4.29
CA GLU A 30 -4.47 18.94 -3.61
C GLU A 30 -4.48 20.45 -3.89
N HIS A 31 -3.31 21.11 -3.84
CA HIS A 31 -3.19 22.50 -4.24
C HIS A 31 -3.62 22.71 -5.69
N LEU A 32 -3.15 21.87 -6.61
CA LEU A 32 -3.53 21.93 -8.02
C LEU A 32 -5.05 21.79 -8.21
N LYS A 33 -5.67 20.79 -7.57
CA LYS A 33 -7.14 20.59 -7.63
C LYS A 33 -7.92 21.76 -7.04
N SER A 34 -7.42 22.36 -5.96
CA SER A 34 -8.09 23.49 -5.30
C SER A 34 -8.09 24.77 -6.14
N VAL A 35 -7.02 25.01 -6.90
CA VAL A 35 -6.89 26.18 -7.78
C VAL A 35 -7.59 25.92 -9.12
N CYS A 36 -7.53 24.68 -9.60
CA CYS A 36 -8.01 24.25 -10.90
C CYS A 36 -8.95 23.06 -10.77
N ALA A 37 -10.22 23.36 -10.46
CA ALA A 37 -11.22 22.34 -10.16
C ALA A 37 -11.42 21.33 -11.30
N ASP A 38 -11.29 21.77 -12.56
CA ASP A 38 -11.50 20.95 -13.76
C ASP A 38 -10.19 20.30 -14.29
N THR A 39 -9.12 20.30 -13.50
CA THR A 39 -7.88 19.62 -13.86
C THR A 39 -8.12 18.11 -13.99
N ALA A 40 -7.64 17.53 -15.09
CA ALA A 40 -7.73 16.10 -15.35
C ALA A 40 -6.68 15.30 -14.56
N SER A 41 -6.92 14.01 -14.39
CA SER A 41 -5.91 13.10 -13.85
C SER A 41 -4.76 12.90 -14.85
N ASP A 42 -3.55 13.33 -14.49
CA ASP A 42 -2.35 13.22 -15.32
C ASP A 42 -1.08 13.43 -14.45
N PHE A 43 0.09 13.38 -15.07
CA PHE A 43 1.34 13.77 -14.45
C PHE A 43 1.50 15.29 -14.39
N TYR A 44 1.77 15.77 -13.18
CA TYR A 44 2.08 17.17 -12.89
C TYR A 44 3.39 17.29 -12.13
N TYR A 45 3.97 18.48 -12.16
CA TYR A 45 5.13 18.84 -11.37
C TYR A 45 4.66 19.50 -10.08
N ILE A 46 5.15 18.99 -8.96
CA ILE A 46 4.92 19.54 -7.64
C ILE A 46 6.24 19.98 -7.02
N GLU A 47 6.20 21.08 -6.27
CA GLU A 47 7.32 21.59 -5.51
C GLU A 47 6.86 21.99 -4.11
N SER A 48 7.33 21.26 -3.10
CA SER A 48 7.02 21.55 -1.70
C SER A 48 8.21 21.19 -0.81
N ALA A 49 8.44 21.97 0.24
CA ALA A 49 9.58 21.79 1.14
C ALA A 49 10.96 21.71 0.42
N GLY A 50 11.09 22.37 -0.73
CA GLY A 50 12.31 22.34 -1.56
C GLY A 50 12.48 21.07 -2.40
N LEU A 51 11.44 20.24 -2.48
CA LEU A 51 11.45 18.98 -3.21
C LEU A 51 10.61 19.11 -4.47
N TYR A 52 11.25 18.88 -5.62
CA TYR A 52 10.65 18.97 -6.95
C TYR A 52 10.41 17.57 -7.52
N HIS A 53 9.15 17.24 -7.77
CA HIS A 53 8.73 15.89 -8.20
C HIS A 53 7.76 15.95 -9.36
N LYS A 54 7.84 14.96 -10.25
CA LYS A 54 6.79 14.67 -11.23
C LYS A 54 5.94 13.52 -10.69
N VAL A 55 4.67 13.79 -10.39
CA VAL A 55 3.74 12.83 -9.79
C VAL A 55 2.49 12.70 -10.62
N PHE A 56 1.86 11.52 -10.63
CA PHE A 56 0.53 11.38 -11.19
C PHE A 56 -0.49 11.88 -10.18
N CYS A 57 -1.20 12.96 -10.51
CA CYS A 57 -2.27 13.46 -9.68
C CYS A 57 -3.60 12.84 -10.11
N GLU A 58 -4.27 12.17 -9.19
CA GLU A 58 -5.62 11.68 -9.35
C GLU A 58 -6.62 12.76 -8.90
N MET A 59 -7.40 13.25 -9.86
CA MET A 59 -8.28 14.41 -9.71
C MET A 59 -9.76 14.05 -9.62
N ASP A 60 -10.12 12.78 -9.80
CA ASP A 60 -11.52 12.36 -9.84
C ASP A 60 -11.93 11.57 -8.57
N ILE A 61 -11.04 10.72 -8.07
CA ILE A 61 -11.34 9.85 -6.92
C ILE A 61 -11.45 10.66 -5.62
N GLU A 62 -12.56 10.49 -4.90
CA GLU A 62 -12.84 11.13 -3.60
C GLU A 62 -12.56 12.65 -3.58
N GLY A 63 -13.05 13.35 -4.60
CA GLY A 63 -12.85 14.80 -4.76
C GLY A 63 -11.51 15.21 -5.35
N GLY A 64 -10.63 14.23 -5.60
CA GLY A 64 -9.35 14.43 -6.27
C GLY A 64 -8.26 15.04 -5.40
N GLY A 65 -7.20 15.47 -6.08
CA GLY A 65 -6.04 16.08 -5.47
C GLY A 65 -5.10 15.09 -4.80
N TRP A 66 -5.13 13.83 -5.21
CA TRP A 66 -4.28 12.78 -4.64
C TRP A 66 -3.02 12.57 -5.46
N ALA A 67 -1.85 12.49 -4.84
CA ALA A 67 -0.67 11.94 -5.50
C ALA A 67 -0.74 10.41 -5.50
N ARG A 68 -0.57 9.78 -6.66
CA ARG A 68 -0.66 8.31 -6.82
C ARG A 68 0.73 7.67 -6.83
N TYR A 69 0.90 6.66 -5.98
CA TYR A 69 2.08 5.79 -5.89
C TYR A 69 1.71 4.34 -6.19
N GLY A 70 2.69 3.55 -6.63
CA GLY A 70 2.53 2.11 -6.82
C GLY A 70 2.59 1.64 -8.26
N ARG A 71 1.89 0.55 -8.58
CA ARG A 71 2.08 -0.17 -9.85
C ARG A 71 0.75 -0.43 -10.54
N SER A 72 0.81 -0.39 -11.86
CA SER A 72 -0.29 -0.73 -12.77
C SER A 72 0.19 -1.71 -13.83
N ASN A 73 -0.75 -2.25 -14.61
CA ASN A 73 -0.47 -3.15 -15.73
C ASN A 73 0.32 -4.40 -15.32
N GLN A 74 0.07 -4.90 -14.12
CA GLN A 74 0.75 -6.08 -13.57
C GLN A 74 -0.02 -7.38 -13.81
N GLY A 75 -1.13 -7.37 -14.55
CA GLY A 75 -1.98 -8.56 -14.71
C GLY A 75 -1.30 -9.77 -15.38
N THR A 76 -0.16 -9.56 -16.05
CA THR A 76 0.67 -10.64 -16.62
C THR A 76 1.78 -11.13 -15.70
N THR A 77 2.05 -10.43 -14.59
CA THR A 77 3.15 -10.69 -13.65
C THR A 77 2.65 -11.01 -12.23
N TRP A 78 1.49 -10.49 -11.83
CA TRP A 78 0.84 -10.73 -10.55
C TRP A 78 -0.33 -11.68 -10.78
N ASN A 79 -0.01 -12.95 -10.99
CA ASN A 79 -0.97 -14.00 -11.34
C ASN A 79 -0.69 -15.30 -10.56
N TYR A 80 -0.33 -15.17 -9.28
CA TYR A 80 -0.05 -16.30 -8.39
C TYR A 80 -1.31 -16.66 -7.61
N VAL A 81 -1.90 -17.82 -7.89
CA VAL A 81 -3.14 -18.28 -7.26
C VAL A 81 -2.90 -19.62 -6.57
N ASP A 82 -3.06 -19.65 -5.25
CA ASP A 82 -2.80 -20.84 -4.44
C ASP A 82 -1.42 -21.46 -4.73
N GLU A 83 -0.42 -20.60 -4.93
CA GLU A 83 0.96 -20.97 -5.25
C GLU A 83 1.66 -21.52 -4.01
N ASP A 84 2.39 -22.61 -4.18
CA ASP A 84 2.99 -23.38 -3.09
C ASP A 84 4.43 -23.82 -3.33
N ALA A 85 5.04 -23.37 -4.43
CA ALA A 85 6.39 -23.72 -4.86
C ALA A 85 7.22 -22.49 -5.23
N ALA A 86 6.66 -21.55 -6.00
CA ALA A 86 7.42 -20.41 -6.50
C ALA A 86 7.87 -19.47 -5.36
N GLU A 87 9.14 -19.06 -5.40
CA GLU A 87 9.67 -17.98 -4.56
C GLU A 87 9.71 -16.69 -5.36
N ILE A 88 9.13 -15.63 -4.82
CA ILE A 88 9.06 -14.33 -5.51
C ILE A 88 9.34 -13.18 -4.56
N THR A 89 9.94 -12.12 -5.13
CA THR A 89 10.09 -10.81 -4.48
C THR A 89 9.40 -9.76 -5.32
N LEU A 90 8.49 -9.00 -4.71
CA LEU A 90 7.75 -7.93 -5.37
C LEU A 90 7.95 -6.61 -4.62
N ASP A 91 8.40 -5.57 -5.34
CA ASP A 91 8.45 -4.19 -4.85
C ASP A 91 7.20 -3.43 -5.30
N ILE A 92 6.23 -3.32 -4.38
CA ILE A 92 4.91 -2.72 -4.65
C ILE A 92 5.03 -1.19 -4.63
N ILE A 93 5.50 -0.64 -3.50
CA ILE A 93 5.85 0.77 -3.35
C ILE A 93 7.34 0.79 -3.03
N ASN A 94 8.17 1.41 -3.87
CA ASN A 94 9.61 1.40 -3.66
C ASN A 94 10.00 2.35 -2.51
N ALA A 95 11.21 2.17 -1.97
CA ALA A 95 11.68 2.96 -0.83
C ALA A 95 11.75 4.47 -1.13
N SER A 96 12.03 4.87 -2.37
CA SER A 96 12.02 6.29 -2.78
C SER A 96 10.62 6.90 -2.78
N GLU A 97 9.59 6.17 -3.19
CA GLU A 97 8.18 6.60 -3.13
C GLU A 97 7.74 6.78 -1.67
N VAL A 98 8.12 5.86 -0.78
CA VAL A 98 7.84 6.00 0.68
C VAL A 98 8.55 7.22 1.26
N LYS A 99 9.82 7.44 0.89
CA LYS A 99 10.57 8.61 1.32
C LYS A 99 9.92 9.90 0.84
N GLU A 100 9.50 9.96 -0.42
CA GLU A 100 8.79 11.10 -0.98
C GLU A 100 7.50 11.40 -0.21
N MET A 101 6.66 10.39 0.06
CA MET A 101 5.44 10.56 0.87
C MET A 101 5.74 11.12 2.27
N THR A 102 6.83 10.66 2.89
CA THR A 102 7.27 11.13 4.22
C THR A 102 7.74 12.57 4.17
N ASP A 103 8.58 12.92 3.20
CA ASP A 103 9.18 14.25 3.09
C ASP A 103 8.15 15.32 2.69
N LEU A 104 7.16 14.95 1.86
CA LEU A 104 6.02 15.79 1.50
C LEU A 104 4.98 15.91 2.61
N LYS A 105 5.14 15.15 3.71
CA LYS A 105 4.29 15.19 4.91
C LYS A 105 2.82 14.91 4.63
N TYR A 106 2.52 14.01 3.68
CA TYR A 106 1.16 13.55 3.48
C TYR A 106 0.62 12.90 4.75
N ASN A 107 -0.65 13.13 5.04
CA ASN A 107 -1.28 12.63 6.26
C ASN A 107 -2.64 11.97 6.00
N ARG A 108 -3.14 12.02 4.77
CA ARG A 108 -4.32 11.28 4.31
C ARG A 108 -3.89 10.29 3.26
N PHE A 109 -4.43 9.08 3.39
CA PHE A 109 -4.09 7.97 2.50
C PHE A 109 -5.33 7.18 2.12
N LEU A 110 -5.33 6.68 0.88
CA LEU A 110 -6.31 5.73 0.36
C LEU A 110 -5.56 4.62 -0.37
N VAL A 111 -5.86 3.37 -0.03
CA VAL A 111 -5.33 2.20 -0.75
C VAL A 111 -6.40 1.71 -1.71
N GLN A 112 -6.02 1.50 -2.97
CA GLN A 112 -6.91 0.95 -3.99
C GLN A 112 -6.18 -0.09 -4.82
N THR A 113 -6.81 -1.25 -5.01
CA THR A 113 -6.22 -2.38 -5.73
C THR A 113 -7.33 -3.33 -6.16
N ASP A 114 -7.07 -4.08 -7.23
CA ASP A 114 -7.84 -5.28 -7.58
C ASP A 114 -7.18 -6.56 -7.07
N VAL A 115 -6.06 -6.45 -6.34
CA VAL A 115 -5.30 -7.60 -5.88
C VAL A 115 -6.08 -8.42 -4.88
N VAL A 116 -6.15 -9.73 -5.14
CA VAL A 116 -6.50 -10.74 -4.16
C VAL A 116 -5.23 -11.15 -3.43
N PHE A 117 -5.20 -10.92 -2.12
CA PHE A 117 -4.10 -11.32 -1.24
C PHE A 117 -4.53 -12.43 -0.29
N LYS A 118 -3.77 -13.53 -0.26
CA LYS A 118 -3.84 -14.58 0.76
C LYS A 118 -2.45 -15.09 1.09
N MET A 119 -2.23 -15.48 2.34
CA MET A 119 -1.04 -16.23 2.75
C MET A 119 -1.41 -17.16 3.89
N LYS A 120 -0.96 -18.42 3.85
CA LYS A 120 -1.30 -19.39 4.89
C LYS A 120 -0.12 -20.29 5.27
N ALA A 121 -0.16 -20.71 6.53
CA ALA A 121 0.60 -21.83 7.06
C ALA A 121 -0.38 -22.72 7.83
N ASP A 122 -0.51 -23.96 7.41
CA ASP A 122 -1.45 -24.93 7.96
C ASP A 122 -0.66 -26.22 8.18
N ASP A 123 -0.40 -26.54 9.45
CA ASP A 123 0.55 -27.59 9.85
C ASP A 123 1.90 -27.46 9.10
N SER A 124 2.39 -26.22 8.99
CA SER A 124 3.55 -25.87 8.20
C SER A 124 4.30 -24.64 8.73
N VAL A 125 5.54 -24.46 8.27
CA VAL A 125 6.31 -23.22 8.46
C VAL A 125 6.32 -22.47 7.14
N ASN A 126 5.76 -21.26 7.14
CA ASN A 126 5.79 -20.37 5.98
C ASN A 126 6.84 -19.27 6.22
N PRO A 127 8.02 -19.33 5.58
CA PRO A 127 9.08 -18.35 5.79
C PRO A 127 8.86 -17.04 5.01
N SER A 128 7.73 -16.87 4.32
CA SER A 128 7.38 -15.61 3.65
C SER A 128 7.43 -14.43 4.62
N ARG A 129 7.85 -13.26 4.12
CA ARG A 129 7.99 -12.02 4.88
C ARG A 129 7.47 -10.85 4.05
N LEU A 130 6.49 -10.14 4.57
CA LEU A 130 5.91 -8.97 3.91
C LEU A 130 6.30 -7.72 4.69
N THR A 131 6.63 -6.65 4.00
CA THR A 131 6.92 -5.34 4.59
C THR A 131 5.73 -4.43 4.37
N THR A 132 5.17 -3.91 5.44
CA THR A 132 4.03 -3.00 5.43
C THR A 132 4.43 -1.63 5.96
N ARG A 133 3.66 -0.61 5.59
CA ARG A 133 3.75 0.74 6.13
C ARG A 133 2.43 1.10 6.79
N SER A 134 2.45 1.32 8.09
CA SER A 134 1.25 1.70 8.83
C SER A 134 0.75 3.09 8.40
N LEU A 135 -0.56 3.29 8.36
CA LEU A 135 -1.15 4.58 8.05
C LEU A 135 -1.66 5.27 9.33
N PRO A 136 -1.52 6.61 9.46
CA PRO A 136 -0.95 7.55 8.47
C PRO A 136 0.57 7.78 8.63
N TRP A 137 1.23 7.16 9.62
CA TRP A 137 2.59 7.54 10.03
C TRP A 137 3.73 6.90 9.23
N LEU A 138 3.42 5.99 8.30
CA LEU A 138 4.36 5.28 7.44
C LEU A 138 5.43 4.47 8.21
N GLU A 139 5.13 4.07 9.44
CA GLU A 139 6.04 3.22 10.22
C GLU A 139 6.13 1.85 9.56
N GLU A 140 7.37 1.37 9.37
CA GLU A 140 7.61 0.03 8.86
C GLU A 140 7.09 -1.01 9.86
N SER A 141 6.40 -2.02 9.36
CA SER A 141 5.93 -3.14 10.18
C SER A 141 6.02 -4.44 9.38
N PRO A 142 6.59 -5.50 9.96
CA PRO A 142 6.62 -6.80 9.31
C PRO A 142 5.24 -7.45 9.38
N LEU A 143 4.88 -8.23 8.36
CA LEU A 143 3.73 -9.13 8.36
C LEU A 143 4.17 -10.52 7.92
N PHE A 144 4.12 -11.49 8.84
CA PHE A 144 4.49 -12.88 8.59
C PHE A 144 3.85 -13.83 9.60
N ILE A 145 3.80 -15.12 9.27
CA ILE A 145 3.35 -16.16 10.19
C ILE A 145 4.56 -16.64 11.00
N PRO A 146 4.58 -16.45 12.33
CA PRO A 146 5.70 -16.87 13.16
C PRO A 146 5.71 -18.38 13.36
N ASP A 147 6.91 -18.97 13.28
CA ASP A 147 7.18 -20.38 13.57
C ASP A 147 6.28 -21.36 12.79
N TYR A 148 6.09 -22.55 13.36
CA TYR A 148 5.19 -23.57 12.85
C TYR A 148 3.74 -23.18 13.14
N GLY A 149 2.95 -22.99 12.08
CA GLY A 149 1.51 -22.74 12.17
C GLY A 149 0.76 -24.03 12.49
N ASN A 150 0.63 -24.36 13.77
CA ASN A 150 -0.19 -25.49 14.23
C ASN A 150 -1.65 -25.23 13.86
N ASP A 151 -2.27 -26.09 13.04
CA ASP A 151 -3.67 -25.99 12.63
C ASP A 151 -4.04 -24.62 12.00
N HIS A 152 -4.14 -24.58 10.67
CA HIS A 152 -4.46 -23.42 9.82
C HIS A 152 -4.32 -21.99 10.44
N THR A 153 -3.27 -21.26 10.07
CA THR A 153 -3.19 -19.79 10.19
C THR A 153 -3.27 -19.20 8.79
N ARG A 154 -4.27 -18.36 8.52
CA ARG A 154 -4.45 -17.74 7.20
C ARG A 154 -4.59 -16.24 7.38
N ILE A 155 -3.90 -15.47 6.56
CA ILE A 155 -4.10 -14.02 6.45
C ILE A 155 -4.55 -13.66 5.05
N GLU A 156 -5.48 -12.72 4.96
CA GLU A 156 -6.03 -12.23 3.71
C GLU A 156 -6.64 -10.84 3.88
N PHE A 157 -6.93 -10.18 2.77
CA PHE A 157 -7.78 -8.99 2.80
C PHE A 157 -9.20 -9.38 3.24
N PRO A 158 -9.78 -8.72 4.26
CA PRO A 158 -11.18 -8.93 4.60
C PRO A 158 -12.08 -8.37 3.48
N SER A 159 -13.29 -8.90 3.37
CA SER A 159 -14.24 -8.44 2.36
C SER A 159 -14.50 -6.92 2.49
N GLY A 160 -14.32 -6.19 1.37
CA GLY A 160 -14.56 -4.75 1.30
C GLY A 160 -13.42 -3.87 1.84
N SER A 161 -12.27 -4.43 2.20
CA SER A 161 -11.12 -3.65 2.68
C SER A 161 -9.81 -4.17 2.13
N VAL A 162 -8.95 -3.26 1.65
CA VAL A 162 -7.64 -3.56 1.05
C VAL A 162 -6.49 -2.85 1.77
N ASP A 163 -6.77 -2.14 2.86
CA ASP A 163 -5.80 -1.45 3.71
C ASP A 163 -5.56 -2.18 5.04
N ARG A 164 -6.16 -3.36 5.23
CA ARG A 164 -6.07 -4.17 6.45
C ARG A 164 -6.06 -5.64 6.10
N VAL A 165 -5.51 -6.46 6.97
CA VAL A 165 -5.66 -7.92 6.90
C VAL A 165 -6.47 -8.43 8.07
N THR A 166 -7.14 -9.56 7.85
CA THR A 166 -7.67 -10.41 8.90
C THR A 166 -6.78 -11.63 9.09
N CYS A 167 -6.80 -12.22 10.28
CA CYS A 167 -6.17 -13.51 10.56
C CYS A 167 -7.24 -14.54 10.90
N ILE A 168 -7.43 -15.50 10.01
CA ILE A 168 -8.42 -16.58 10.14
C ILE A 168 -7.74 -17.76 10.86
N PRO A 169 -8.21 -18.12 12.06
CA PRO A 169 -7.57 -19.11 12.91
C PRO A 169 -8.12 -20.53 12.69
N GLY A 170 -7.26 -21.53 12.86
CA GLY A 170 -7.58 -22.85 13.39
C GLY A 170 -7.55 -22.87 14.93
N SER A 171 -7.73 -24.05 15.51
CA SER A 171 -7.77 -24.26 16.95
C SER A 171 -6.48 -23.85 17.68
N SER A 172 -5.32 -23.97 17.02
CA SER A 172 -4.01 -23.64 17.57
C SER A 172 -3.22 -22.62 16.75
N SER A 173 -3.93 -21.75 16.04
CA SER A 173 -3.34 -20.76 15.12
C SER A 173 -2.33 -19.81 15.77
N LYS A 174 -1.58 -19.10 14.93
CA LYS A 174 -0.63 -18.05 15.30
C LYS A 174 -1.20 -16.63 15.30
N CYS A 175 -2.50 -16.47 15.07
CA CYS A 175 -3.15 -15.16 15.06
C CYS A 175 -2.91 -14.43 16.40
N GLY A 176 -2.40 -13.20 16.33
CA GLY A 176 -2.07 -12.37 17.49
C GLY A 176 -0.83 -12.78 18.29
N GLN A 177 -0.07 -13.78 17.84
CA GLN A 177 1.11 -14.28 18.57
C GLN A 177 2.44 -13.67 18.12
N GLY A 178 2.41 -12.71 17.19
CA GLY A 178 3.61 -12.05 16.67
C GLY A 178 3.55 -11.82 15.17
N GLY A 179 4.68 -11.40 14.59
CA GLY A 179 4.83 -11.20 13.16
C GLY A 179 3.86 -10.18 12.54
N GLY A 180 3.34 -9.24 13.34
CA GLY A 180 2.35 -8.25 12.89
C GLY A 180 0.95 -8.82 12.65
N LEU A 181 0.68 -10.08 12.98
CA LEU A 181 -0.63 -10.70 12.81
C LEU A 181 -1.68 -10.07 13.74
N PRO A 182 -2.88 -9.73 13.24
CA PRO A 182 -3.99 -9.37 14.11
C PRO A 182 -4.45 -10.58 14.94
N THR A 183 -5.24 -10.32 15.98
CA THR A 183 -5.90 -11.37 16.76
C THR A 183 -6.81 -12.23 15.87
N ALA A 184 -7.15 -13.43 16.35
CA ALA A 184 -8.10 -14.33 15.70
C ALA A 184 -9.39 -13.60 15.26
N ASN A 185 -9.68 -13.63 13.94
CA ASN A 185 -10.79 -12.93 13.27
C ASN A 185 -10.82 -11.40 13.46
N GLY A 186 -9.74 -10.81 13.99
CA GLY A 186 -9.56 -9.38 14.16
C GLY A 186 -8.95 -8.75 12.92
N LEU A 187 -8.99 -7.41 12.89
CA LEU A 187 -8.37 -6.62 11.84
C LEU A 187 -7.04 -6.02 12.29
N SER A 188 -6.08 -5.94 11.38
CA SER A 188 -4.87 -5.15 11.58
C SER A 188 -5.19 -3.64 11.67
N LYS A 189 -4.19 -2.86 12.09
CA LYS A 189 -4.19 -1.41 11.81
C LYS A 189 -4.16 -1.18 10.29
N PRO A 190 -4.63 -0.02 9.80
CA PRO A 190 -4.47 0.38 8.40
C PRO A 190 -3.00 0.38 7.96
N PHE A 191 -2.72 -0.13 6.77
CA PHE A 191 -1.40 -0.16 6.17
C PHE A 191 -1.48 -0.23 4.63
N PHE A 192 -0.33 -0.10 3.98
CA PHE A 192 -0.13 -0.62 2.61
C PHE A 192 1.09 -1.53 2.52
N PHE A 193 1.09 -2.45 1.54
CA PHE A 193 2.26 -3.27 1.26
C PHE A 193 3.35 -2.45 0.56
N GLN A 194 4.55 -2.41 1.15
CA GLN A 194 5.73 -1.86 0.50
C GLN A 194 6.39 -2.92 -0.38
N SER A 195 6.70 -4.09 0.21
CA SER A 195 7.32 -5.21 -0.49
C SER A 195 6.83 -6.55 0.02
N LEU A 196 6.90 -7.56 -0.83
CA LEU A 196 6.44 -8.92 -0.55
C LEU A 196 7.57 -9.89 -0.89
N PHE A 197 7.91 -10.76 0.05
CA PHE A 197 8.75 -11.92 -0.20
C PHE A 197 7.93 -13.17 0.12
N PHE A 198 7.51 -13.90 -0.92
CA PHE A 198 6.82 -15.18 -0.76
C PHE A 198 7.79 -16.31 -1.02
N SER A 199 7.82 -17.28 -0.11
CA SER A 199 8.78 -18.39 -0.14
C SER A 199 8.19 -19.66 0.50
N PRO A 200 7.11 -20.25 -0.06
CA PRO A 200 6.41 -21.38 0.55
C PRO A 200 7.29 -22.64 0.70
N ARG A 201 8.40 -22.76 -0.05
CA ARG A 201 9.35 -23.88 0.05
C ARG A 201 10.81 -23.45 0.26
N GLY A 202 11.06 -22.19 0.62
CA GLY A 202 12.43 -21.72 0.81
C GLY A 202 13.07 -22.23 2.09
N THR A 203 14.22 -21.65 2.40
CA THR A 203 15.01 -22.04 3.57
C THR A 203 14.19 -21.89 4.86
N GLY A 204 14.08 -22.98 5.62
CA GLY A 204 13.30 -23.04 6.86
C GLY A 204 11.82 -23.37 6.68
N ALA A 205 11.33 -23.52 5.44
CA ALA A 205 9.98 -24.02 5.21
C ALA A 205 9.85 -25.50 5.61
N SER A 206 8.66 -25.89 6.05
CA SER A 206 8.32 -27.29 6.33
C SER A 206 6.85 -27.53 6.08
N ALA A 207 6.47 -28.72 5.64
CA ALA A 207 5.08 -29.14 5.51
C ALA A 207 4.84 -30.48 6.21
N HIS A 208 3.72 -30.60 6.93
CA HIS A 208 3.32 -31.87 7.53
C HIS A 208 3.08 -32.94 6.46
N ASN A 209 3.75 -34.08 6.56
CA ASN A 209 3.68 -35.20 5.61
C ASN A 209 3.87 -34.77 4.14
N ASP A 210 4.76 -33.80 3.87
CA ASP A 210 5.00 -33.24 2.54
C ASP A 210 3.75 -32.64 1.86
N GLN A 211 2.71 -32.30 2.63
CA GLN A 211 1.48 -31.68 2.13
C GLN A 211 1.67 -30.17 1.89
N TRP A 212 2.47 -29.83 0.89
CA TRP A 212 2.81 -28.44 0.55
C TRP A 212 1.60 -27.59 0.17
N ASN A 213 0.48 -28.22 -0.22
CA ASN A 213 -0.77 -27.50 -0.50
C ASN A 213 -1.35 -26.74 0.72
N ARG A 214 -0.80 -26.99 1.90
CA ARG A 214 -1.11 -26.30 3.15
C ARG A 214 -0.26 -25.05 3.39
N ASN A 215 0.82 -24.87 2.66
CA ASN A 215 1.71 -23.72 2.75
C ASN A 215 1.66 -22.92 1.44
N LYS A 216 0.78 -21.92 1.35
CA LYS A 216 0.48 -21.24 0.08
C LYS A 216 0.38 -19.74 0.22
N TYR A 217 0.43 -19.07 -0.92
CA TYR A 217 0.03 -17.68 -1.05
C TYR A 217 -0.80 -17.45 -2.32
N THR A 218 -1.53 -16.35 -2.32
CA THR A 218 -2.17 -15.76 -3.50
C THR A 218 -1.78 -14.29 -3.56
N TRP A 219 -1.27 -13.89 -4.72
CA TRP A 219 -1.07 -12.50 -5.11
C TRP A 219 -1.44 -12.40 -6.59
N ASP A 220 -2.68 -12.00 -6.84
CA ASP A 220 -3.31 -12.00 -8.16
C ASP A 220 -4.04 -10.68 -8.38
N GLY A 221 -3.70 -9.93 -9.42
CA GLY A 221 -4.31 -8.63 -9.73
C GLY A 221 -3.52 -7.85 -10.78
N SER A 222 -4.00 -6.67 -11.15
CA SER A 222 -3.39 -5.84 -12.19
C SER A 222 -2.83 -4.51 -11.70
N TYR A 223 -3.24 -4.03 -10.53
CA TYR A 223 -2.73 -2.79 -9.97
C TYR A 223 -2.79 -2.74 -8.44
N TYR A 224 -1.89 -1.99 -7.84
CA TYR A 224 -1.91 -1.65 -6.42
C TYR A 224 -1.44 -0.21 -6.26
N PHE A 225 -2.33 0.66 -5.79
CA PHE A 225 -2.09 2.07 -5.62
C PHE A 225 -2.22 2.52 -4.16
N VAL A 226 -1.35 3.44 -3.80
CA VAL A 226 -1.47 4.26 -2.59
C VAL A 226 -1.64 5.70 -3.05
N TYR A 227 -2.77 6.29 -2.71
CA TYR A 227 -3.07 7.70 -2.93
C TYR A 227 -2.74 8.47 -1.66
N ALA A 228 -2.02 9.58 -1.77
CA ALA A 228 -1.58 10.38 -0.63
C ALA A 228 -1.87 11.88 -0.84
N LYS A 229 -2.32 12.57 0.21
CA LYS A 229 -2.43 14.03 0.26
C LYS A 229 -2.30 14.59 1.67
#